data_AF-A0A7S2V4D4-F1
#
_entry.id   AF-A0A7S2V4D4-F1
#
_cell.length_a   1.000
_cell.length_b   1.000
_cell.length_c   1.000
_cell.angle_alpha   90.00
_cell.angle_beta   90.00
_cell.angle_gamma   90.00
#
_symmetry.space_group_name_H-M   'P 1'
#
loop_
_entity.id
_entity.type
_entity.pdbx_description
1 polymer ?
#
loop_
_entity_poly.entity_id
_entity_poly.type
_entity_poly.pdbx_seq_one_letter_code
_entity_poly.pdbx_strand_id
1 'polypeptide(L)'
;TSLTAGGTGRALLFLCPEEVGFLKYLRRAKVSLNEYDFPSSKISNVGNELCRLIEKNYFLNKSARDAYKSYLLAYASHAHKHIFNVHELDLQGVARAFGFTVPPRVDLNFSARGQKGRIKTATKGNFRSKESGHAFSASAPYGKRSNSDKRQFSY
;
A
#
# COMPACT_ATOMS: atom_id res chain seq x y z
N THR A 1 -12.57 15.60 -12.64
CA THR A 1 -13.90 15.04 -12.30
C THR A 1 -14.84 16.19 -12.03
N SER A 2 -15.79 16.45 -12.93
CA SER A 2 -16.93 17.33 -12.66
C SER A 2 -18.19 16.56 -13.03
N LEU A 3 -19.01 16.28 -12.03
CA LEU A 3 -20.37 15.77 -12.14
C LEU A 3 -21.25 16.95 -11.69
N THR A 4 -22.07 17.51 -12.58
CA THR A 4 -23.46 18.01 -12.34
C THR A 4 -23.98 18.77 -13.56
N ALA A 5 -25.24 18.47 -13.92
CA ALA A 5 -26.22 19.24 -14.71
C ALA A 5 -25.74 20.00 -15.98
N GLY A 6 -26.01 19.40 -17.16
CA GLY A 6 -26.21 20.15 -18.41
C GLY A 6 -24.97 20.74 -19.10
N GLY A 7 -23.79 20.74 -18.48
CA GLY A 7 -22.55 21.27 -19.06
C GLY A 7 -21.74 20.22 -19.83
N THR A 8 -21.12 20.62 -20.95
CA THR A 8 -20.11 19.81 -21.65
C THR A 8 -18.76 19.90 -20.92
N GLY A 9 -18.42 18.87 -20.16
CA GLY A 9 -17.13 18.75 -19.47
C GLY A 9 -16.11 17.96 -20.27
N ARG A 10 -14.83 18.35 -20.20
CA ARG A 10 -13.70 17.53 -20.66
C ARG A 10 -12.94 17.00 -19.45
N ALA A 11 -12.53 15.73 -19.51
CA ALA A 11 -11.67 15.11 -18.50
C ALA A 11 -10.29 14.86 -19.10
N LEU A 12 -9.25 15.11 -18.29
CA LEU A 12 -7.88 14.73 -18.63
C LEU A 12 -7.52 13.47 -17.84
N LEU A 13 -6.80 12.58 -18.51
CA LEU A 13 -6.23 11.38 -17.92
C LEU A 13 -4.72 11.47 -18.10
N PHE A 14 -3.99 11.42 -16.99
CA PHE A 14 -2.54 11.31 -16.99
C PHE A 14 -2.19 9.84 -16.84
N LEU A 15 -1.27 9.37 -17.67
CA LEU A 15 -0.81 7.98 -17.67
C LEU A 15 0.70 7.96 -17.54
N CYS A 16 1.21 7.10 -16.67
CA CYS A 16 2.61 6.73 -16.68
C CYS A 16 2.91 5.88 -17.93
N PRO A 17 4.17 5.84 -18.40
CA PRO A 17 4.55 5.01 -19.54
C PRO A 17 4.21 3.51 -19.35
N GLU A 18 4.23 3.03 -18.11
CA GLU A 18 3.85 1.67 -17.73
C GLU A 18 2.33 1.41 -17.84
N GLU A 19 1.52 2.46 -17.72
CA GLU A 19 0.06 2.38 -17.67
C GLU A 19 -0.60 2.51 -19.05
N VAL A 20 0.18 2.72 -20.12
CA VAL A 20 -0.33 2.94 -21.49
C VAL A 20 -1.20 1.76 -21.95
N GLY A 21 -0.97 0.56 -21.41
CA GLY A 21 -1.82 -0.62 -21.64
C GLY A 21 -3.29 -0.40 -21.28
N PHE A 22 -3.59 0.50 -20.34
CA PHE A 22 -4.95 0.86 -19.93
C PHE A 22 -5.78 1.47 -21.07
N LEU A 23 -5.14 2.17 -22.01
CA LEU A 23 -5.84 2.74 -23.19
C LEU A 23 -6.54 1.65 -24.03
N LYS A 24 -5.98 0.43 -24.07
CA LYS A 24 -6.60 -0.70 -24.78
C LYS A 24 -7.93 -1.09 -24.14
N TYR A 25 -8.03 -1.01 -22.82
CA TYR A 25 -9.26 -1.29 -22.07
C TYR A 25 -10.31 -0.21 -22.34
N LEU A 26 -9.92 1.06 -22.34
CA LEU A 26 -10.83 2.18 -22.63
C LEU A 26 -11.38 2.12 -24.07
N ARG A 27 -10.54 1.74 -25.05
CA ARG A 27 -10.99 1.51 -26.43
C ARG A 27 -12.03 0.38 -26.52
N ARG A 28 -11.81 -0.73 -25.80
CA ARG A 28 -12.79 -1.84 -25.73
C ARG A 28 -14.11 -1.42 -25.06
N ALA A 29 -14.03 -0.53 -24.07
CA ALA A 29 -15.18 0.07 -23.42
C ALA A 29 -15.88 1.16 -24.26
N LYS A 30 -15.48 1.36 -25.53
CA LYS A 30 -16.03 2.34 -26.47
C LYS A 30 -15.90 3.80 -26.01
N VAL A 31 -14.85 4.11 -25.26
CA VAL A 31 -14.53 5.49 -24.86
C VAL A 31 -13.69 6.16 -25.95
N SER A 32 -14.12 7.32 -26.44
CA SER A 32 -13.37 8.14 -27.38
C SER A 32 -12.23 8.87 -26.66
N LEU A 33 -10.98 8.55 -27.00
CA LEU A 33 -9.79 9.14 -26.39
C LEU A 33 -9.14 10.07 -27.41
N ASN A 34 -8.89 11.31 -26.99
CA ASN A 34 -8.12 12.27 -27.77
C ASN A 34 -6.77 12.49 -27.07
N GLU A 35 -5.69 12.36 -27.82
CA GLU A 35 -4.37 12.73 -27.32
C GLU A 35 -4.28 14.25 -27.20
N TYR A 36 -3.67 14.71 -26.11
CA TYR A 36 -3.49 16.13 -25.84
C TYR A 36 -2.02 16.38 -25.56
N ASP A 37 -1.41 17.20 -26.40
CA ASP A 37 -0.02 17.62 -26.23
C ASP A 37 0.03 19.02 -25.59
N PHE A 38 0.88 19.16 -24.57
CA PHE A 38 1.05 20.42 -23.85
C PHE A 38 2.22 21.20 -24.43
N PRO A 39 2.01 22.43 -24.93
CA PRO A 39 3.11 23.24 -25.41
C PRO A 39 4.07 23.56 -24.24
N SER A 40 5.36 23.33 -24.45
CA SER A 40 6.41 23.51 -23.44
C SER A 40 6.46 24.92 -22.85
N SER A 41 6.01 25.93 -23.60
CA SER A 41 5.91 27.33 -23.16
C SER A 41 4.91 27.57 -22.02
N LYS A 42 3.97 26.65 -21.78
CA LYS A 42 2.96 26.76 -20.72
C LYS A 42 3.29 25.92 -19.48
N ILE A 43 4.42 25.20 -19.49
CA ILE A 43 4.79 24.26 -18.43
C ILE A 43 5.83 24.94 -17.52
N SER A 44 5.39 25.39 -16.35
CA SER A 44 6.27 25.94 -15.32
C SER A 44 6.90 24.82 -14.49
N ASN A 45 8.21 24.88 -14.26
CA ASN A 45 8.92 23.92 -13.42
C ASN A 45 8.67 24.20 -11.93
N VAL A 46 7.58 23.65 -11.39
CA VAL A 46 7.18 23.81 -9.98
C VAL A 46 7.71 22.71 -9.05
N GLY A 47 8.44 21.72 -9.58
CA GLY A 47 8.85 20.53 -8.82
C GLY A 47 9.71 20.86 -7.59
N ASN A 48 10.69 21.76 -7.75
CA ASN A 48 11.61 22.14 -6.67
C ASN A 48 10.90 22.93 -5.55
N GLU A 49 9.93 23.77 -5.91
CA GLU A 49 9.16 24.54 -4.94
C GLU A 49 8.24 23.64 -4.12
N LEU A 50 7.58 22.68 -4.77
CA LEU A 50 6.75 21.66 -4.12
C LEU A 50 7.55 20.83 -3.11
N CYS A 51 8.74 20.35 -3.52
CA CYS A 51 9.62 19.60 -2.62
C CYS A 51 9.99 20.44 -1.39
N ARG A 52 10.39 21.71 -1.60
CA ARG A 52 10.75 22.63 -0.52
C ARG A 52 9.59 22.91 0.45
N LEU A 53 8.36 23.03 -0.07
CA LEU A 53 7.17 23.26 0.75
C LEU A 53 6.82 22.05 1.61
N ILE A 54 6.91 20.85 1.04
CA ILE A 54 6.59 19.58 1.71
C ILE A 54 7.66 19.22 2.74
N GLU A 55 8.92 19.55 2.49
CA GLU A 55 10.01 19.33 3.45
C GLU A 55 9.89 20.25 4.67
N LYS A 56 9.54 21.53 4.46
CA LYS A 56 9.45 22.52 5.55
C LYS A 56 8.23 22.34 6.45
N ASN A 57 7.09 21.91 5.88
CA ASN A 57 5.85 21.83 6.63
C ASN A 57 5.58 20.40 7.10
N TYR A 58 5.61 20.20 8.41
CA TYR A 58 5.36 18.90 9.04
C TYR A 58 4.01 18.27 8.65
N PHE A 59 2.93 19.06 8.60
CA PHE A 59 1.60 18.54 8.26
C PHE A 59 1.51 18.12 6.80
N LEU A 60 2.12 18.90 5.89
CA LEU A 60 2.20 18.53 4.47
C LEU A 60 3.08 17.30 4.28
N ASN A 61 4.23 17.21 4.97
CA ASN A 61 5.09 16.04 4.93
C ASN A 61 4.37 14.76 5.36
N LYS A 62 3.64 14.84 6.48
CA LYS A 62 2.86 13.72 7.01
C LYS A 62 1.75 13.31 6.04
N SER A 63 0.99 14.29 5.53
CA SER A 63 -0.09 14.04 4.56
C SER A 63 0.45 13.46 3.25
N ALA A 64 1.56 13.96 2.73
CA ALA A 64 2.22 13.45 1.53
C ALA A 64 2.68 12.00 1.72
N ARG A 65 3.15 11.63 2.92
CA ARG A 65 3.57 10.26 3.22
C ARG A 65 2.38 9.30 3.24
N ASP A 66 1.29 9.73 3.85
CA ASP A 66 0.03 8.99 3.86
C ASP A 66 -0.54 8.85 2.44
N ALA A 67 -0.44 9.89 1.61
CA ALA A 67 -0.84 9.86 0.20
C ALA A 67 0.03 8.93 -0.66
N TYR A 68 1.35 8.95 -0.45
CA TYR A 68 2.27 8.02 -1.11
C TYR A 68 1.95 6.56 -0.74
N LYS A 69 1.68 6.28 0.54
CA LYS A 69 1.25 4.96 1.00
C LYS A 69 -0.08 4.53 0.37
N SER A 70 -1.08 5.43 0.35
CA SER A 70 -2.40 5.11 -0.19
C SER A 70 -2.36 4.87 -1.71
N TYR A 71 -1.52 5.61 -2.44
CA TYR A 71 -1.28 5.40 -3.86
C TYR A 71 -0.72 4.00 -4.15
N LEU A 72 0.34 3.59 -3.44
CA LEU A 72 0.91 2.25 -3.58
C LEU A 72 -0.07 1.15 -3.21
N LEU A 73 -0.88 1.36 -2.17
CA LEU A 73 -1.91 0.41 -1.77
C LEU A 73 -3.03 0.30 -2.83
N ALA A 74 -3.42 1.41 -3.45
CA ALA A 74 -4.40 1.42 -4.54
C ALA A 74 -3.89 0.66 -5.76
N TYR A 75 -2.62 0.86 -6.10
CA TYR A 75 -1.92 0.09 -7.13
C TYR A 75 -1.93 -1.41 -6.80
N ALA A 76 -1.65 -1.75 -5.54
CA ALA A 76 -1.69 -3.12 -5.05
C ALA A 76 -3.09 -3.72 -4.89
N SER A 77 -4.16 -2.94 -4.88
CA SER A 77 -5.54 -3.44 -4.82
C SER A 77 -6.23 -3.46 -6.19
N HIS A 78 -5.63 -2.83 -7.20
CA HIS A 78 -6.22 -2.70 -8.53
C HIS A 78 -6.48 -4.07 -9.22
N ALA A 79 -7.56 -4.20 -9.99
CA ALA A 79 -7.93 -5.48 -10.60
C ALA A 79 -6.98 -5.92 -11.73
N HIS A 80 -6.50 -4.96 -12.53
CA HIS A 80 -5.63 -5.23 -13.68
C HIS A 80 -4.14 -5.25 -13.31
N LYS A 81 -3.70 -6.32 -12.62
CA LYS A 81 -2.32 -6.49 -12.13
C LYS A 81 -1.22 -6.44 -13.19
N HIS A 82 -1.55 -6.79 -14.43
CA HIS A 82 -0.62 -6.80 -15.55
C HIS A 82 -0.35 -5.39 -16.11
N ILE A 83 -1.19 -4.40 -15.79
CA ILE A 83 -0.96 -2.99 -16.12
C ILE A 83 -0.49 -2.24 -14.89
N PHE A 84 -1.16 -2.43 -13.76
CA PHE A 84 -0.87 -1.74 -12.51
C PHE A 84 -0.08 -2.68 -11.58
N ASN A 85 1.21 -2.83 -11.89
CA ASN A 85 2.12 -3.71 -11.15
C ASN A 85 3.01 -2.89 -10.19
N VAL A 86 2.88 -3.14 -8.88
CA VAL A 86 3.66 -2.42 -7.86
C VAL A 86 5.14 -2.80 -7.87
N HIS A 87 5.48 -3.98 -8.41
CA HIS A 87 6.85 -4.46 -8.44
C HIS A 87 7.68 -3.86 -9.58
N GLU A 88 7.03 -3.44 -10.66
CA GLU A 88 7.67 -2.80 -11.82
C GLU A 88 7.68 -1.27 -11.71
N LEU A 89 6.84 -0.72 -10.83
CA LEU A 89 6.69 0.72 -10.63
C LEU A 89 7.97 1.40 -10.10
N ASP A 90 8.39 2.48 -10.74
CA ASP A 90 9.47 3.34 -10.24
C ASP A 90 9.06 4.11 -8.96
N LEU A 91 9.40 3.52 -7.82
CA LEU A 91 9.15 4.11 -6.50
C LEU A 91 9.88 5.44 -6.29
N GLN A 92 11.03 5.68 -6.94
CA GLN A 92 11.76 6.93 -6.80
C GLN A 92 11.07 8.07 -7.54
N GLY A 93 10.66 7.84 -8.80
CA GLY A 93 9.88 8.79 -9.58
C GLY A 93 8.56 9.14 -8.90
N VAL A 94 7.84 8.13 -8.39
CA VAL A 94 6.59 8.34 -7.64
C VAL A 94 6.85 9.15 -6.37
N ALA A 95 7.89 8.83 -5.59
CA ALA A 95 8.23 9.61 -4.39
C ALA A 95 8.50 11.08 -4.73
N ARG A 96 9.17 11.35 -5.85
CA ARG A 96 9.43 12.71 -6.34
C ARG A 96 8.14 13.44 -6.71
N ALA A 97 7.16 12.75 -7.30
CA ALA A 97 5.84 13.31 -7.61
C ALA A 97 5.06 13.71 -6.33
N PHE A 98 5.28 13.01 -5.22
CA PHE A 98 4.75 13.39 -3.90
C PHE A 98 5.62 14.42 -3.16
N GLY A 99 6.65 14.97 -3.81
CA GLY A 99 7.52 16.01 -3.25
C GLY A 99 8.59 15.52 -2.28
N PHE A 100 8.90 14.22 -2.30
CA PHE A 100 10.00 13.66 -1.52
C PHE A 100 11.28 13.59 -2.35
N THR A 101 12.39 14.07 -1.78
CA THR A 101 13.74 13.91 -2.36
C THR A 101 14.27 12.51 -2.18
N VAL A 102 13.94 11.89 -1.04
CA VAL A 102 14.29 10.50 -0.69
C VAL A 102 12.98 9.73 -0.48
N PRO A 103 12.81 8.57 -1.12
CA PRO A 103 11.59 7.78 -0.97
C PRO A 103 11.38 7.39 0.50
N PRO A 104 10.23 7.74 1.10
CA PRO A 104 9.94 7.35 2.47
C PRO A 104 9.76 5.83 2.55
N ARG A 105 10.28 5.21 3.62
CA ARG A 105 9.99 3.81 3.91
C ARG A 105 8.52 3.67 4.29
N VAL A 106 7.82 2.81 3.57
CA VAL A 106 6.41 2.50 3.80
C VAL A 106 6.24 1.00 3.93
N ASP A 107 5.61 0.59 5.03
CA ASP A 107 5.21 -0.80 5.22
C ASP A 107 3.95 -1.07 4.39
N LEU A 108 4.17 -1.72 3.24
CA LEU A 108 3.11 -2.17 2.36
C LEU A 108 2.76 -3.60 2.77
N ASN A 109 1.75 -3.74 3.64
CA ASN A 109 1.17 -5.03 3.95
C ASN A 109 0.33 -5.47 2.74
N PHE A 110 1.00 -5.89 1.66
CA PHE A 110 0.33 -6.52 0.54
C PHE A 110 -0.31 -7.80 1.09
N SER A 111 -1.64 -7.78 1.25
CA SER A 111 -2.38 -9.00 1.49
C SER A 111 -2.31 -9.82 0.21
N ALA A 112 -1.24 -10.61 0.09
CA ALA A 112 -1.19 -11.72 -0.84
C ALA A 112 -2.32 -12.67 -0.41
N ARG A 113 -3.53 -12.46 -0.94
CA ARG A 113 -4.49 -13.55 -1.15
C ARG A 113 -3.80 -14.56 -2.06
N GLY A 114 -2.90 -15.37 -1.51
CA GLY A 114 -2.12 -16.31 -2.30
C GLY A 114 -0.74 -16.76 -1.79
N GLN A 115 -0.24 -16.36 -0.62
CA GLN A 115 0.92 -17.06 -0.04
C GLN A 115 0.70 -17.45 1.42
N LYS A 116 -0.02 -18.58 1.59
CA LYS A 116 0.27 -19.50 2.70
C LYS A 116 1.69 -20.02 2.48
N GLY A 117 2.67 -19.36 3.06
CA GLY A 117 4.06 -19.76 2.83
C GLY A 117 5.13 -18.92 3.51
N ARG A 118 4.88 -18.31 4.67
CA ARG A 118 6.00 -17.91 5.54
C ARG A 118 6.35 -19.06 6.46
N ILE A 119 7.27 -19.88 5.95
CA ILE A 119 8.21 -20.67 6.75
C ILE A 119 8.75 -19.72 7.82
N LYS A 120 8.34 -19.95 9.07
CA LYS A 120 9.04 -19.38 10.23
C LYS A 120 10.34 -20.16 10.35
N THR A 121 11.42 -19.57 9.88
CA THR A 121 12.78 -19.90 10.33
C THR A 121 12.81 -19.67 11.83
N ALA A 122 12.58 -20.74 12.60
CA ALA A 122 12.76 -20.77 14.03
C ALA A 122 14.26 -20.75 14.31
N THR A 123 14.80 -19.54 14.49
CA THR A 123 16.05 -19.32 15.20
C THR A 123 15.94 -20.03 16.54
N LYS A 124 16.89 -20.94 16.77
CA LYS A 124 17.08 -21.79 17.94
C LYS A 124 17.27 -20.91 19.19
N GLY A 125 16.16 -20.42 19.74
CA GLY A 125 16.08 -19.63 20.97
C GLY A 125 15.26 -20.41 21.99
N ASN A 126 15.90 -20.85 23.05
CA ASN A 126 15.36 -21.71 24.09
C ASN A 126 14.34 -20.95 24.98
N PHE A 127 13.17 -20.61 24.43
CA PHE A 127 12.08 -19.99 25.19
C PHE A 127 11.31 -21.09 25.91
N ARG A 128 11.76 -21.43 27.12
CA ARG A 128 10.97 -22.24 28.06
C ARG A 128 9.74 -21.44 28.47
N SER A 129 8.65 -21.58 27.70
CA SER A 129 7.32 -21.24 28.17
C SER A 129 7.10 -21.99 29.49
N LYS A 130 6.99 -21.26 30.60
CA LYS A 130 6.54 -21.83 31.87
C LYS A 130 5.08 -22.20 31.68
N GLU A 131 4.89 -23.44 31.29
CA GLU A 131 3.61 -24.09 31.02
C GLU A 131 2.66 -23.86 32.21
N SER A 132 1.49 -23.29 31.95
CA SER A 132 0.41 -23.29 32.92
C SER A 132 0.09 -24.75 33.21
N GLY A 133 0.35 -25.24 34.42
CA GLY A 133 0.18 -26.64 34.86
C GLY A 133 -1.22 -27.30 34.70
N HIS A 134 -2.10 -26.68 33.91
CA HIS A 134 -3.29 -27.26 33.34
C HIS A 134 -2.97 -27.72 31.91
N ALA A 135 -2.93 -29.04 31.70
CA ALA A 135 -2.70 -29.62 30.39
C ALA A 135 -4.00 -29.55 29.56
N PHE A 136 -4.21 -28.44 28.86
CA PHE A 136 -5.32 -28.29 27.92
C PHE A 136 -4.96 -28.96 26.60
N SER A 137 -5.82 -29.85 26.11
CA SER A 137 -5.69 -30.46 24.78
C SER A 137 -7.04 -30.46 24.07
N ALA A 138 -7.03 -30.65 22.75
CA ALA A 138 -8.26 -30.69 21.95
C ALA A 138 -9.24 -31.79 22.43
N SER A 139 -8.74 -32.85 23.06
CA SER A 139 -9.53 -33.92 23.66
C SER A 139 -9.87 -33.72 25.15
N ALA A 140 -9.27 -32.72 25.82
CA ALA A 140 -9.53 -32.38 27.22
C ALA A 140 -9.59 -30.85 27.41
N PRO A 141 -10.67 -30.19 26.95
CA PRO A 141 -10.76 -28.73 26.88
C PRO A 141 -10.79 -28.04 28.25
N TYR A 142 -11.03 -28.79 29.34
CA TYR A 142 -11.08 -28.25 30.70
C TYR A 142 -9.78 -28.46 31.51
N GLY A 143 -8.72 -29.01 30.89
CA GLY A 143 -7.35 -29.01 31.42
C GLY A 143 -7.19 -29.55 32.85
N LYS A 144 -6.83 -30.83 32.99
CA LYS A 144 -6.59 -31.41 34.33
C LYS A 144 -5.25 -30.93 34.91
N ARG A 145 -5.27 -30.61 36.21
CA ARG A 145 -4.06 -30.33 37.00
C ARG A 145 -3.23 -31.61 37.15
N SER A 146 -1.93 -31.50 37.00
CA SER A 146 -1.01 -32.60 37.33
C SER A 146 -1.00 -32.85 38.85
N ASN A 147 -0.87 -34.11 39.26
CA ASN A 147 -0.80 -34.50 40.69
C ASN A 147 0.43 -33.90 41.41
N SER A 148 1.44 -33.43 40.66
CA SER A 148 2.63 -32.75 41.18
C SER A 148 2.44 -31.23 41.36
N ASP A 149 1.30 -30.65 40.98
CA ASP A 149 1.06 -29.21 41.05
C ASP A 149 0.63 -28.78 42.46
N LYS A 150 1.57 -28.23 43.24
CA LYS A 150 1.36 -27.78 44.62
C LYS A 150 0.88 -26.32 44.75
N ARG A 151 0.53 -25.66 43.64
CA ARG A 151 0.12 -24.25 43.65
C ARG A 151 -1.30 -24.09 44.21
N GLN A 152 -1.39 -23.53 45.41
CA GLN A 152 -2.64 -23.10 46.04
C GLN A 152 -2.94 -21.68 45.58
N PHE A 153 -4.14 -21.43 45.04
CA PHE A 153 -4.62 -20.07 44.79
C PHE A 153 -5.36 -19.61 46.05
N SER A 154 -4.92 -18.53 46.68
CA SER A 154 -5.67 -17.85 47.73
C SER A 154 -6.97 -17.28 47.15
N TYR A 155 -8.07 -17.41 47.90
CA TYR A 155 -9.38 -16.85 47.55
C TYR A 155 -9.38 -15.33 47.62
#